data_AF-A0AAV9PCA4-F1
#
_entry.id   AF-A0AAV9PCA4-F1
#
_cell.length_a   1.000
_cell.length_b   1.000
_cell.length_c   1.000
_cell.angle_alpha   90.00
_cell.angle_beta   90.00
_cell.angle_gamma   90.00
#
_symmetry.space_group_name_H-M   'P 1'
#
loop_
_entity.id
_entity.type
_entity.pdbx_description
1 polymer ?
#
loop_
_entity_poly.entity_id
_entity_poly.type
_entity_poly.pdbx_seq_one_letter_code
_entity_poly.pdbx_strand_id
1 'polypeptide(L)'
;MATTKSPTGSTKRQSRNISHPLPRRSTRGPLDAPDDLLVSPEKAPPETPPPSVAQSKQEVPPPPQPPVQTKPTVDVDLHFLKDPSNYHQLGTEDIPSAFLDSENQPPQDTPLEDLLQHGHFRRAAGTALIQLSRCPADDAVQIFQLLYVRLACLVLFSRADLAAVEAASLTDFLARNAHGAETVTPLIPWELRILLVRLQSIAAADGGRRGIMALYALSAEVRAHVRDARSDGNDQDLGLWAGRLRDLGLRVADTLVEMGELETATRHLDTLRDTNTAELAYRKALLRLRIGDVAGAQQTLEKLNDDRKETLLALMDAANGDIPSAMDKWRSLAEQHPEDASFASNLAVGLLYTGKLTEARQALEDLAMRSPAFPGLLFNIGTIYELCSDRAPSLKTTLAERTSSNTATPSTGGWERLTFEFKL
;
A
#
# COMPACT_ATOMS: atom_id res chain seq x y z
N MET A 1 16.91 50.08 33.40
CA MET A 1 17.96 50.85 32.69
C MET A 1 19.32 50.42 33.23
N ALA A 2 20.06 49.61 32.47
CA ALA A 2 21.53 49.52 32.49
C ALA A 2 21.94 48.48 31.44
N THR A 3 22.33 49.00 30.28
CA THR A 3 23.04 48.30 29.21
C THR A 3 24.52 48.17 29.55
N THR A 4 25.19 47.08 29.15
CA THR A 4 26.56 47.00 28.59
C THR A 4 27.03 45.52 28.57
N LYS A 5 27.18 44.94 27.38
CA LYS A 5 28.41 44.74 26.56
C LYS A 5 29.06 43.36 26.76
N SER A 6 29.07 42.61 25.66
CA SER A 6 29.76 41.33 25.44
C SER A 6 31.30 41.46 25.54
N PRO A 7 32.02 40.38 25.85
CA PRO A 7 33.39 40.21 25.45
C PRO A 7 33.56 39.18 24.33
N THR A 8 34.52 39.47 23.48
CA THR A 8 35.03 38.76 22.31
C THR A 8 35.93 37.58 22.66
N GLY A 9 35.80 36.48 21.89
CA GLY A 9 36.89 35.73 21.28
C GLY A 9 37.83 34.89 22.18
N SER A 10 37.77 33.56 22.03
CA SER A 10 38.95 32.69 22.17
C SER A 10 38.89 31.56 21.14
N THR A 11 39.82 31.62 20.21
CA THR A 11 40.13 30.65 19.17
C THR A 11 40.96 29.50 19.74
N LYS A 12 40.50 28.25 19.60
CA LYS A 12 41.36 27.06 19.64
C LYS A 12 41.28 26.30 18.32
N ARG A 13 42.41 26.33 17.61
CA ARG A 13 42.75 25.53 16.44
C ARG A 13 42.98 24.08 16.86
N GLN A 14 42.47 23.11 16.08
CA GLN A 14 43.18 21.84 15.84
C GLN A 14 42.74 21.22 14.51
N SER A 15 43.72 21.22 13.58
CA SER A 15 43.97 20.30 12.45
C SER A 15 42.81 19.78 11.60
N ARG A 16 42.63 20.40 10.42
CA ARG A 16 42.02 19.75 9.24
C ARG A 16 43.09 18.90 8.54
N ASN A 17 42.80 17.63 8.32
CA ASN A 17 43.57 16.76 7.42
C ASN A 17 43.42 17.28 5.98
N ILE A 18 44.55 17.58 5.35
CA ILE A 18 44.64 17.96 3.94
C ILE A 18 44.95 16.68 3.15
N SER A 19 44.01 16.21 2.35
CA SER A 19 44.24 15.13 1.38
C SER A 19 44.51 15.73 0.00
N HIS A 20 45.66 15.37 -0.60
CA HIS A 20 46.09 15.81 -1.94
C HIS A 20 45.21 15.23 -3.06
N PRO A 21 45.02 15.95 -4.18
CA PRO A 21 44.17 15.50 -5.28
C PRO A 21 44.90 14.51 -6.20
N LEU A 22 44.32 13.32 -6.40
CA LEU A 22 44.73 12.35 -7.43
C LEU A 22 43.94 12.58 -8.74
N PRO A 23 44.56 12.33 -9.91
CA PRO A 23 43.96 12.62 -11.21
C PRO A 23 42.74 11.74 -11.51
N ARG A 24 41.70 12.35 -12.08
CA ARG A 24 40.40 11.73 -12.40
C ARG A 24 40.57 10.62 -13.44
N ARG A 25 40.20 9.38 -13.07
CA ARG A 25 39.94 8.28 -14.01
C ARG A 25 38.55 8.45 -14.63
N SER A 26 38.47 8.27 -15.93
CA SER A 26 37.26 8.35 -16.75
C SER A 26 36.18 7.38 -16.26
N THR A 27 35.00 7.89 -15.90
CA THR A 27 33.79 7.11 -15.63
C THR A 27 32.97 7.03 -16.90
N ARG A 28 33.27 6.06 -17.78
CA ARG A 28 32.27 5.56 -18.74
C ARG A 28 31.54 4.41 -18.06
N GLY A 29 30.24 4.58 -17.85
CA GLY A 29 29.36 3.54 -17.34
C GLY A 29 28.93 2.59 -18.47
N PRO A 30 28.40 1.39 -18.14
CA PRO A 30 28.10 0.32 -19.09
C PRO A 30 26.85 0.56 -19.97
N LEU A 31 26.54 1.82 -20.29
CA LEU A 31 25.39 2.22 -21.11
C LEU A 31 25.77 3.00 -22.38
N ASP A 32 27.06 3.20 -22.64
CA ASP A 32 27.55 3.85 -23.87
C ASP A 32 28.18 2.81 -24.81
N ALA A 33 27.34 2.06 -25.53
CA ALA A 33 27.73 1.41 -26.78
C ALA A 33 26.65 1.73 -27.83
N PRO A 34 27.02 2.28 -29.01
CA PRO A 34 26.06 2.53 -30.08
C PRO A 34 25.58 1.21 -30.69
N ASP A 35 24.31 1.20 -31.10
CA ASP A 35 23.71 0.21 -31.98
C ASP A 35 24.63 -0.12 -33.16
N ASP A 36 24.95 -1.40 -33.37
CA ASP A 36 24.74 -2.12 -34.63
C ASP A 36 25.23 -3.58 -34.50
N LEU A 37 24.89 -4.38 -35.51
CA LEU A 37 25.37 -5.75 -35.81
C LEU A 37 24.36 -6.88 -35.55
N LEU A 38 23.26 -6.81 -36.32
CA LEU A 38 22.85 -7.94 -37.16
C LEU A 38 24.08 -8.51 -37.89
N VAL A 39 24.35 -9.83 -37.79
CA VAL A 39 24.98 -10.71 -38.80
C VAL A 39 25.28 -12.08 -38.16
N SER A 40 24.69 -13.14 -38.69
CA SER A 40 25.08 -14.54 -38.46
C SER A 40 26.46 -14.84 -39.09
N PRO A 41 27.17 -15.88 -38.61
CA PRO A 41 27.55 -16.89 -39.60
C PRO A 41 27.49 -18.35 -39.13
N GLU A 42 27.33 -19.18 -40.14
CA GLU A 42 27.24 -20.63 -40.24
C GLU A 42 28.63 -21.29 -40.33
N LYS A 43 28.83 -22.49 -39.72
CA LYS A 43 29.54 -23.67 -40.29
C LYS A 43 29.74 -24.84 -39.29
N ALA A 44 29.48 -26.06 -39.78
CA ALA A 44 29.71 -27.39 -39.18
C ALA A 44 31.05 -28.03 -39.72
N PRO A 45 31.32 -29.35 -39.61
CA PRO A 45 31.50 -30.33 -38.50
C PRO A 45 32.93 -31.00 -38.54
N PRO A 46 33.27 -32.21 -37.98
CA PRO A 46 32.82 -33.54 -38.46
C PRO A 46 32.66 -34.70 -37.42
N GLU A 47 32.09 -35.81 -37.91
CA GLU A 47 31.68 -37.11 -37.30
C GLU A 47 32.84 -38.13 -37.12
N THR A 48 32.79 -39.12 -36.18
CA THR A 48 32.39 -40.57 -36.29
C THR A 48 33.23 -41.41 -35.26
N PRO A 49 33.06 -42.74 -35.00
CA PRO A 49 31.96 -43.73 -35.16
C PRO A 49 31.64 -44.57 -33.86
N PRO A 50 30.71 -45.57 -33.89
CA PRO A 50 30.16 -46.26 -32.69
C PRO A 50 30.84 -47.63 -32.38
N PRO A 51 30.40 -48.36 -31.32
CA PRO A 51 29.69 -49.62 -31.63
C PRO A 51 28.64 -50.13 -30.61
N SER A 52 27.83 -51.05 -31.14
CA SER A 52 27.31 -52.29 -30.57
C SER A 52 25.98 -52.33 -29.80
N VAL A 53 25.04 -53.01 -30.46
CA VAL A 53 23.74 -53.48 -29.98
C VAL A 53 23.94 -54.75 -29.15
N ALA A 54 23.37 -54.79 -27.94
CA ALA A 54 23.09 -56.05 -27.24
C ALA A 54 21.64 -56.01 -26.75
N GLN A 55 20.82 -56.88 -27.34
CA GLN A 55 19.44 -57.13 -26.96
C GLN A 55 19.41 -57.78 -25.57
N SER A 56 18.56 -57.27 -24.67
CA SER A 56 18.16 -57.98 -23.45
C SER A 56 16.68 -57.74 -23.18
N LYS A 57 16.06 -58.82 -22.70
CA LYS A 57 14.63 -59.13 -22.74
C LYS A 57 13.78 -58.16 -21.92
N GLN A 58 12.58 -57.91 -22.42
CA GLN A 58 11.49 -57.23 -21.74
C GLN A 58 11.09 -57.98 -20.45
N GLU A 59 11.18 -57.31 -19.31
CA GLU A 59 10.37 -57.59 -18.12
C GLU A 59 9.51 -56.34 -17.87
N VAL A 60 8.19 -56.56 -17.79
CA VAL A 60 7.18 -55.51 -17.59
C VAL A 60 7.17 -55.11 -16.11
N PRO A 61 7.45 -53.84 -15.74
CA PRO A 61 7.27 -53.38 -14.38
C PRO A 61 5.76 -53.12 -14.10
N PRO A 62 5.29 -53.25 -12.85
CA PRO A 62 3.92 -52.92 -12.48
C PRO A 62 3.64 -51.43 -12.70
N PRO A 63 2.37 -51.03 -12.88
CA PRO A 63 2.03 -49.66 -13.22
C PRO A 63 2.53 -48.69 -12.13
N PRO A 64 3.08 -47.51 -12.52
CA PRO A 64 3.48 -46.50 -11.56
C PRO A 64 2.24 -46.03 -10.81
N GLN A 65 2.28 -46.14 -9.48
CA GLN A 65 1.34 -45.45 -8.62
C GLN A 65 1.43 -43.95 -8.94
N PRO A 66 0.30 -43.22 -8.97
CA PRO A 66 0.34 -41.78 -9.18
C PRO A 66 1.28 -41.18 -8.12
N PRO A 67 2.18 -40.25 -8.49
CA PRO A 67 3.05 -39.62 -7.51
C PRO A 67 2.13 -38.98 -6.46
N VAL A 68 2.22 -39.48 -5.23
CA VAL A 68 1.73 -38.77 -4.07
C VAL A 68 2.38 -37.40 -4.18
N GLN A 69 1.57 -36.35 -4.37
CA GLN A 69 2.04 -34.98 -4.25
C GLN A 69 2.46 -34.80 -2.80
N THR A 70 3.66 -35.23 -2.46
CA THR A 70 4.33 -34.83 -1.24
C THR A 70 4.54 -33.34 -1.39
N LYS A 71 3.72 -32.54 -0.69
CA LYS A 71 4.03 -31.14 -0.41
C LYS A 71 5.52 -31.11 -0.05
N PRO A 72 6.35 -30.26 -0.69
CA PRO A 72 7.74 -30.14 -0.28
C PRO A 72 7.75 -29.81 1.21
N THR A 73 8.16 -30.75 2.05
CA THR A 73 8.43 -30.50 3.46
C THR A 73 9.69 -29.68 3.48
N VAL A 74 9.52 -28.38 3.37
CA VAL A 74 10.59 -27.41 3.54
C VAL A 74 10.96 -27.49 5.02
N ASP A 75 12.19 -27.91 5.31
CA ASP A 75 12.77 -27.97 6.65
C ASP A 75 13.06 -26.54 7.14
N VAL A 76 12.01 -25.75 7.33
CA VAL A 76 12.08 -24.42 7.90
C VAL A 76 11.15 -24.39 9.11
N ASP A 77 11.76 -24.12 10.26
CA ASP A 77 11.05 -23.88 11.51
C ASP A 77 10.37 -22.50 11.51
N LEU A 78 9.06 -22.48 11.24
CA LEU A 78 8.21 -21.29 11.36
C LEU A 78 7.55 -21.15 12.74
N HIS A 79 7.98 -21.92 13.75
CA HIS A 79 7.39 -21.88 15.10
C HIS A 79 7.49 -20.50 15.74
N PHE A 80 8.53 -19.72 15.42
CA PHE A 80 8.69 -18.36 15.94
C PHE A 80 7.52 -17.44 15.54
N LEU A 81 6.90 -17.64 14.38
CA LEU A 81 5.73 -16.88 13.95
C LEU A 81 4.46 -17.25 14.73
N LYS A 82 4.48 -18.33 15.51
CA LYS A 82 3.32 -18.78 16.29
C LYS A 82 3.40 -18.37 17.76
N ASP A 83 4.50 -17.76 18.19
CA ASP A 83 4.69 -17.35 19.58
C ASP A 83 3.64 -16.29 19.98
N PRO A 84 2.79 -16.56 20.98
CA PRO A 84 1.81 -15.59 21.46
C PRO A 84 2.42 -14.26 21.90
N SER A 85 3.70 -14.21 22.31
CA SER A 85 4.36 -12.96 22.71
C SER A 85 4.54 -11.97 21.56
N ASN A 86 4.45 -12.44 20.31
CA ASN A 86 4.57 -11.59 19.13
C ASN A 86 3.28 -10.83 18.81
N TYR A 87 2.17 -11.15 19.46
CA TYR A 87 0.84 -10.66 19.10
C TYR A 87 0.15 -9.88 20.21
N HIS A 88 -0.55 -8.81 19.82
CA HIS A 88 -1.25 -7.93 20.75
C HIS A 88 -2.72 -8.31 20.86
N GLN A 89 -3.23 -8.32 22.09
CA GLN A 89 -4.67 -8.40 22.32
C GLN A 89 -5.35 -7.12 21.84
N LEU A 90 -6.48 -7.29 21.16
CA LEU A 90 -7.25 -6.17 20.63
C LEU A 90 -8.25 -5.69 21.68
N GLY A 91 -7.92 -4.56 22.30
CA GLY A 91 -8.81 -3.86 23.22
C GLY A 91 -10.04 -3.28 22.53
N THR A 92 -11.02 -2.88 23.34
CA THR A 92 -12.25 -2.21 22.89
C THR A 92 -12.35 -0.76 23.38
N GLU A 93 -11.29 -0.22 23.97
CA GLU A 93 -11.30 1.11 24.60
C GLU A 93 -11.50 2.24 23.59
N ASP A 94 -10.94 2.11 22.39
CA ASP A 94 -11.05 3.10 21.32
C ASP A 94 -12.35 2.94 20.49
N ILE A 95 -13.25 2.02 20.87
CA ILE A 95 -14.48 1.72 20.12
C ILE A 95 -15.67 2.39 20.83
N PRO A 96 -16.48 3.21 20.13
CA PRO A 96 -17.68 3.78 20.71
C PRO A 96 -18.64 2.69 21.20
N SER A 97 -19.28 2.92 22.36
CA SER A 97 -20.23 1.96 22.96
C SER A 97 -21.36 1.58 22.01
N ALA A 98 -21.78 2.50 21.14
CA ALA A 98 -22.72 2.24 20.05
C ALA A 98 -22.39 0.99 19.23
N PHE A 99 -21.13 0.76 18.86
CA PHE A 99 -20.72 -0.44 18.13
C PHE A 99 -20.57 -1.65 19.05
N LEU A 100 -20.25 -1.43 20.33
CA LEU A 100 -20.13 -2.51 21.31
C LEU A 100 -21.48 -3.13 21.68
N ASP A 101 -22.53 -2.31 21.72
CA ASP A 101 -23.87 -2.67 22.16
C ASP A 101 -24.85 -2.93 20.99
N SER A 102 -24.37 -2.79 19.74
CA SER A 102 -25.21 -2.95 18.54
C SER A 102 -25.62 -4.41 18.28
N GLU A 103 -26.87 -4.60 17.85
CA GLU A 103 -27.41 -5.90 17.41
C GLU A 103 -26.70 -6.44 16.16
N ASN A 104 -26.01 -5.57 15.41
CA ASN A 104 -25.23 -5.94 14.22
C ASN A 104 -23.86 -6.54 14.56
N GLN A 105 -23.52 -6.73 15.84
CA GLN A 105 -22.31 -7.46 16.20
C GLN A 105 -22.41 -8.92 15.74
N PRO A 106 -21.35 -9.45 15.09
CA PRO A 106 -21.36 -10.85 14.71
C PRO A 106 -21.30 -11.74 15.97
N PRO A 107 -21.87 -12.96 15.96
CA PRO A 107 -21.72 -13.95 17.02
C PRO A 107 -20.26 -14.32 17.35
N GLN A 108 -20.00 -14.90 18.52
CA GLN A 108 -18.62 -15.24 18.93
C GLN A 108 -17.96 -16.31 18.05
N ASP A 109 -18.77 -17.19 17.47
CA ASP A 109 -18.39 -18.35 16.66
C ASP A 109 -18.40 -18.11 15.14
N THR A 110 -18.65 -16.88 14.69
CA THR A 110 -18.66 -16.53 13.26
C THR A 110 -17.34 -16.90 12.58
N PRO A 111 -17.37 -17.62 11.44
CA PRO A 111 -16.18 -18.05 10.74
C PRO A 111 -15.43 -16.86 10.13
N LEU A 112 -14.12 -17.05 9.89
CA LEU A 112 -13.24 -16.00 9.38
C LEU A 112 -13.71 -15.43 8.04
N GLU A 113 -14.16 -16.28 7.11
CA GLU A 113 -14.64 -15.86 5.79
C GLU A 113 -15.83 -14.89 5.90
N ASP A 114 -16.82 -15.23 6.73
CA ASP A 114 -17.99 -14.39 6.94
C ASP A 114 -17.60 -13.05 7.59
N LEU A 115 -16.67 -13.05 8.56
CA LEU A 115 -16.18 -11.82 9.17
C LEU A 115 -15.50 -10.90 8.15
N LEU A 116 -14.71 -11.47 7.23
CA LEU A 116 -14.07 -10.71 6.16
C LEU A 116 -15.08 -10.20 5.13
N GLN A 117 -16.05 -11.04 4.75
CA GLN A 117 -17.10 -10.68 3.78
C GLN A 117 -17.99 -9.54 4.26
N HIS A 118 -18.21 -9.43 5.58
CA HIS A 118 -19.02 -8.37 6.20
C HIS A 118 -18.18 -7.22 6.79
N GLY A 119 -16.85 -7.23 6.63
CA GLY A 119 -15.98 -6.13 7.03
C GLY A 119 -15.81 -5.96 8.55
N HIS A 120 -15.91 -7.05 9.32
CA HIS A 120 -15.65 -7.07 10.77
C HIS A 120 -14.16 -7.31 11.07
N PHE A 121 -13.31 -6.36 10.65
CA PHE A 121 -11.86 -6.55 10.60
C PHE A 121 -11.20 -6.82 11.96
N ARG A 122 -11.61 -6.15 13.05
CA ARG A 122 -11.04 -6.41 14.39
C ARG A 122 -11.27 -7.86 14.81
N ARG A 123 -12.49 -8.37 14.61
CA ARG A 123 -12.86 -9.74 14.95
C ARG A 123 -12.20 -10.75 14.03
N ALA A 124 -12.15 -10.47 12.72
CA ALA A 124 -11.39 -11.28 11.76
C ALA A 124 -9.92 -11.38 12.16
N ALA A 125 -9.30 -10.28 12.60
CA ALA A 125 -7.92 -10.26 13.08
C ALA A 125 -7.72 -11.13 14.33
N GLY A 126 -8.69 -11.17 15.25
CA GLY A 126 -8.65 -12.05 16.42
C GLY A 126 -8.80 -13.53 16.04
N THR A 127 -9.78 -13.84 15.17
CA THR A 127 -10.02 -15.20 14.67
C THR A 127 -8.83 -15.74 13.87
N ALA A 128 -8.20 -14.91 13.01
CA ALA A 128 -7.01 -15.28 12.26
C ALA A 128 -5.84 -15.64 13.19
N LEU A 129 -5.65 -14.92 14.29
CA LEU A 129 -4.63 -15.24 15.30
C LEU A 129 -4.90 -16.57 16.01
N ILE A 130 -6.17 -16.83 16.39
CA ILE A 130 -6.56 -18.12 16.98
C ILE A 130 -6.27 -19.26 16.01
N GLN A 131 -6.63 -19.11 14.73
CA GLN A 131 -6.35 -20.11 13.70
C GLN A 131 -4.83 -20.29 13.48
N LEU A 132 -4.06 -19.19 13.48
CA LEU A 132 -2.60 -19.21 13.32
C LEU A 132 -1.92 -20.00 14.45
N SER A 133 -2.34 -19.80 15.70
CA SER A 133 -1.80 -20.54 16.85
C SER A 133 -2.04 -22.06 16.75
N ARG A 134 -3.15 -22.47 16.14
CA ARG A 134 -3.57 -23.88 15.95
C ARG A 134 -3.03 -24.51 14.67
N CYS A 135 -2.53 -23.71 13.73
CA CYS A 135 -2.02 -24.17 12.45
C CYS A 135 -0.84 -25.13 12.63
N PRO A 136 -0.76 -26.25 11.90
CA PRO A 136 0.45 -27.08 11.86
C PRO A 136 1.68 -26.24 11.47
N ALA A 137 2.83 -26.48 12.11
CA ALA A 137 4.04 -25.68 11.91
C ALA A 137 4.69 -25.90 10.53
N ASP A 138 4.37 -27.02 9.89
CA ASP A 138 4.81 -27.45 8.57
C ASP A 138 3.98 -26.85 7.42
N ASP A 139 2.81 -26.27 7.70
CA ASP A 139 1.98 -25.63 6.66
C ASP A 139 2.32 -24.13 6.50
N ALA A 140 3.49 -23.88 5.91
CA ALA A 140 3.98 -22.53 5.64
C ALA A 140 2.99 -21.65 4.86
N VAL A 141 2.28 -22.25 3.90
CA VAL A 141 1.29 -21.53 3.06
C VAL A 141 0.15 -21.02 3.94
N GLN A 142 -0.42 -21.89 4.77
CA GLN A 142 -1.50 -21.50 5.68
C GLN A 142 -1.03 -20.48 6.73
N ILE A 143 0.19 -20.65 7.27
CA ILE A 143 0.80 -19.69 8.22
C ILE A 143 0.88 -18.29 7.60
N PHE A 144 1.44 -18.16 6.39
CA PHE A 144 1.58 -16.86 5.75
C PHE A 144 0.25 -16.24 5.33
N GLN A 145 -0.73 -17.06 4.92
CA GLN A 145 -2.08 -16.57 4.62
C GLN A 145 -2.75 -16.01 5.88
N LEU A 146 -2.70 -16.72 7.00
CA LEU A 146 -3.29 -16.26 8.26
C LEU A 146 -2.58 -15.02 8.81
N LEU A 147 -1.24 -14.97 8.71
CA LEU A 147 -0.46 -13.80 9.08
C LEU A 147 -0.83 -12.59 8.20
N TYR A 148 -0.98 -12.78 6.88
CA TYR A 148 -1.43 -11.74 5.98
C TYR A 148 -2.82 -11.21 6.38
N VAL A 149 -3.78 -12.09 6.61
CA VAL A 149 -5.14 -11.71 7.04
C VAL A 149 -5.08 -10.93 8.36
N ARG A 150 -4.32 -11.41 9.35
CA ARG A 150 -4.12 -10.73 10.63
C ARG A 150 -3.60 -9.30 10.43
N LEU A 151 -2.48 -9.14 9.73
CA LEU A 151 -1.83 -7.85 9.51
C LEU A 151 -2.69 -6.90 8.66
N ALA A 152 -3.33 -7.40 7.60
CA ALA A 152 -4.20 -6.60 6.74
C ALA A 152 -5.43 -6.11 7.51
N CYS A 153 -6.06 -6.96 8.33
CA CYS A 153 -7.19 -6.57 9.16
C CYS A 153 -6.81 -5.51 10.20
N LEU A 154 -5.61 -5.59 10.78
CA LEU A 154 -5.10 -4.54 11.67
C LEU A 154 -4.94 -3.20 10.96
N VAL A 155 -4.41 -3.20 9.73
CA VAL A 155 -4.29 -1.97 8.92
C VAL A 155 -5.68 -1.41 8.57
N LEU A 156 -6.62 -2.27 8.17
CA LEU A 156 -8.00 -1.86 7.84
C LEU A 156 -8.77 -1.35 9.05
N PHE A 157 -8.48 -1.88 10.24
CA PHE A 157 -9.01 -1.39 11.52
C PHE A 157 -8.23 -0.17 12.07
N SER A 158 -7.44 0.52 11.24
CA SER A 158 -6.64 1.69 11.62
C SER A 158 -5.65 1.46 12.78
N ARG A 159 -5.18 0.22 12.94
CA ARG A 159 -4.14 -0.20 13.90
C ARG A 159 -2.87 -0.68 13.19
N ALA A 160 -2.41 0.15 12.25
CA ALA A 160 -1.18 -0.13 11.51
C ALA A 160 0.08 -0.07 12.40
N ASP A 161 0.00 0.60 13.55
CA ASP A 161 0.99 0.58 14.63
C ASP A 161 1.22 -0.85 15.14
N LEU A 162 0.14 -1.55 15.52
CA LEU A 162 0.22 -2.93 15.99
C LEU A 162 0.68 -3.86 14.87
N ALA A 163 0.15 -3.68 13.66
CA ALA A 163 0.55 -4.48 12.52
C ALA A 163 2.07 -4.39 12.27
N ALA A 164 2.66 -3.20 12.39
CA ALA A 164 4.10 -3.00 12.21
C ALA A 164 4.93 -3.72 13.28
N VAL A 165 4.48 -3.71 14.55
CA VAL A 165 5.15 -4.45 15.62
C VAL A 165 5.03 -5.96 15.43
N GLU A 166 3.83 -6.47 15.11
CA GLU A 166 3.61 -7.90 14.90
C GLU A 166 4.35 -8.44 13.66
N ALA A 167 4.52 -7.62 12.62
CA ALA A 167 5.28 -7.97 11.43
C ALA A 167 6.80 -8.02 11.68
N ALA A 168 7.31 -7.37 12.74
CA ALA A 168 8.73 -7.18 12.97
C ALA A 168 9.50 -8.51 13.03
N SER A 169 8.94 -9.56 13.64
CA SER A 169 9.58 -10.87 13.74
C SER A 169 9.87 -11.49 12.36
N LEU A 170 8.93 -11.37 11.40
CA LEU A 170 9.13 -11.85 10.04
C LEU A 170 10.08 -10.94 9.26
N THR A 171 9.95 -9.63 9.40
CA THR A 171 10.83 -8.66 8.74
C THR A 171 12.28 -8.82 9.19
N ASP A 172 12.52 -9.01 10.49
CA ASP A 172 13.85 -9.25 11.06
C ASP A 172 14.46 -10.58 10.59
N PHE A 173 13.65 -11.63 10.50
CA PHE A 173 14.07 -12.93 9.97
C PHE A 173 14.56 -12.80 8.52
N LEU A 174 13.79 -12.10 7.67
CA LEU A 174 14.13 -11.86 6.27
C LEU A 174 15.37 -10.95 6.13
N ALA A 175 15.45 -9.87 6.91
CA ALA A 175 16.53 -8.89 6.81
C ALA A 175 17.90 -9.46 7.24
N ARG A 176 17.93 -10.42 8.17
CA ARG A 176 19.17 -11.03 8.67
C ARG A 176 19.74 -12.08 7.73
N ASN A 177 19.05 -12.43 6.64
CA ASN A 177 19.37 -13.58 5.79
C ASN A 177 19.66 -14.83 6.63
N ALA A 178 18.80 -15.07 7.63
CA ALA A 178 18.96 -16.23 8.50
C ALA A 178 18.95 -17.54 7.68
N HIS A 179 19.60 -18.59 8.18
CA HIS A 179 19.56 -19.89 7.52
C HIS A 179 18.10 -20.31 7.26
N GLY A 180 17.78 -20.64 6.00
CA GLY A 180 16.43 -20.97 5.57
C GLY A 180 15.60 -19.81 5.00
N ALA A 181 16.03 -18.55 5.11
CA ALA A 181 15.30 -17.41 4.57
C ALA A 181 15.13 -17.47 3.03
N GLU A 182 16.14 -17.96 2.31
CA GLU A 182 16.07 -18.17 0.85
C GLU A 182 15.02 -19.21 0.46
N THR A 183 14.85 -20.26 1.27
CA THR A 183 13.85 -21.31 1.07
C THR A 183 12.44 -20.85 1.43
N VAL A 184 12.31 -19.98 2.45
CA VAL A 184 11.03 -19.41 2.90
C VAL A 184 10.52 -18.33 1.98
N THR A 185 11.40 -17.46 1.48
CA THR A 185 11.00 -16.26 0.74
C THR A 185 10.03 -16.59 -0.41
N PRO A 186 10.29 -17.58 -1.30
CA PRO A 186 9.36 -18.00 -2.35
C PRO A 186 7.95 -18.39 -1.86
N LEU A 187 7.82 -18.88 -0.63
CA LEU A 187 6.54 -19.31 -0.04
C LEU A 187 5.70 -18.13 0.47
N ILE A 188 6.32 -16.96 0.71
CA ILE A 188 5.61 -15.77 1.19
C ILE A 188 4.76 -15.21 0.04
N PRO A 189 3.42 -15.12 0.19
CA PRO A 189 2.53 -14.55 -0.82
C PRO A 189 2.93 -13.13 -1.21
N TRP A 190 2.77 -12.77 -2.48
CA TRP A 190 3.14 -11.46 -3.01
C TRP A 190 2.53 -10.30 -2.20
N GLU A 191 1.23 -10.39 -1.89
CA GLU A 191 0.53 -9.36 -1.13
C GLU A 191 1.09 -9.18 0.28
N LEU A 192 1.53 -10.27 0.92
CA LEU A 192 2.20 -10.19 2.22
C LEU A 192 3.56 -9.49 2.09
N ARG A 193 4.35 -9.79 1.05
CA ARG A 193 5.64 -9.11 0.83
C ARG A 193 5.45 -7.59 0.67
N ILE A 194 4.45 -7.18 -0.11
CA ILE A 194 4.10 -5.77 -0.27
C ILE A 194 3.65 -5.13 1.05
N LEU A 195 2.81 -5.82 1.82
CA LEU A 195 2.36 -5.36 3.13
C LEU A 195 3.52 -5.20 4.11
N LEU A 196 4.46 -6.15 4.16
CA LEU A 196 5.66 -6.07 5.02
C LEU A 196 6.50 -4.83 4.68
N VAL A 197 6.65 -4.51 3.39
CA VAL A 197 7.36 -3.30 2.94
C VAL A 197 6.67 -2.01 3.39
N ARG A 198 5.33 -2.02 3.46
CA ARG A 198 4.58 -0.90 4.02
C ARG A 198 4.78 -0.79 5.53
N LEU A 199 4.61 -1.90 6.25
CA LEU A 199 4.63 -1.95 7.71
C LEU A 199 6.00 -1.57 8.29
N GLN A 200 7.09 -2.00 7.67
CA GLN A 200 8.45 -1.60 8.11
C GLN A 200 8.66 -0.07 8.03
N SER A 201 7.93 0.62 7.16
CA SER A 201 8.05 2.08 6.97
C SER A 201 7.27 2.86 8.03
N ILE A 202 6.17 2.31 8.54
CA ILE A 202 5.29 2.97 9.53
C ILE A 202 5.99 3.10 10.89
N ALA A 203 6.76 2.09 11.29
CA ALA A 203 7.48 2.08 12.56
C ALA A 203 8.92 2.63 12.49
N ALA A 204 9.40 2.97 11.29
CA ALA A 204 10.81 3.34 11.13
C ALA A 204 11.05 4.84 11.42
N ALA A 205 11.99 5.10 12.32
CA ALA A 205 12.49 6.45 12.63
C ALA A 205 13.23 7.12 11.44
N ASP A 206 13.45 6.39 10.34
CA ASP A 206 14.19 6.88 9.18
C ASP A 206 13.33 7.62 8.16
N GLY A 207 12.04 7.78 8.45
CA GLY A 207 11.09 8.53 7.62
C GLY A 207 10.81 7.86 6.29
N GLY A 208 10.67 6.53 6.24
CA GLY A 208 10.25 5.79 5.03
C GLY A 208 11.37 5.36 4.07
N ARG A 209 12.63 5.69 4.35
CA ARG A 209 13.78 5.33 3.51
C ARG A 209 13.95 3.82 3.36
N ARG A 210 13.80 3.05 4.45
CA ARG A 210 13.78 1.58 4.42
C ARG A 210 12.69 1.03 3.50
N GLY A 211 11.52 1.67 3.46
CA GLY A 211 10.43 1.34 2.53
C GLY A 211 10.89 1.42 1.08
N ILE A 212 11.47 2.55 0.69
CA ILE A 212 12.00 2.75 -0.66
C ILE A 212 13.08 1.71 -1.00
N MET A 213 14.04 1.48 -0.08
CA MET A 213 15.10 0.50 -0.30
C MET A 213 14.53 -0.90 -0.55
N ALA A 214 13.53 -1.32 0.23
CA ALA A 214 12.91 -2.62 0.06
C ALA A 214 12.05 -2.72 -1.21
N LEU A 215 11.35 -1.64 -1.61
CA LEU A 215 10.65 -1.60 -2.90
C LEU A 215 11.63 -1.75 -4.07
N TYR A 216 12.82 -1.14 -4.00
CA TYR A 216 13.85 -1.34 -5.00
C TYR A 216 14.45 -2.75 -4.97
N ALA A 217 14.62 -3.35 -3.79
CA ALA A 217 15.05 -4.74 -3.65
C ALA A 217 14.04 -5.70 -4.31
N LEU A 218 12.75 -5.55 -4.02
CA LEU A 218 11.69 -6.30 -4.69
C LEU A 218 11.67 -6.03 -6.20
N SER A 219 11.90 -4.78 -6.62
CA SER A 219 11.98 -4.44 -8.05
C SER A 219 13.14 -5.15 -8.76
N ALA A 220 14.27 -5.34 -8.08
CA ALA A 220 15.41 -6.07 -8.62
C ALA A 220 15.10 -7.57 -8.79
N GLU A 221 14.44 -8.17 -7.79
CA GLU A 221 13.93 -9.55 -7.86
C GLU A 221 12.93 -9.72 -9.02
N VAL A 222 11.91 -8.86 -9.10
CA VAL A 222 10.92 -8.89 -10.18
C VAL A 222 11.58 -8.71 -11.56
N ARG A 223 12.59 -7.84 -11.70
CA ARG A 223 13.34 -7.70 -12.95
C ARG A 223 14.12 -8.96 -13.32
N ALA A 224 14.58 -9.74 -12.34
CA ALA A 224 15.20 -11.04 -12.62
C ALA A 224 14.16 -12.00 -13.20
N HIS A 225 12.99 -12.14 -12.55
CA HIS A 225 11.90 -12.96 -13.07
C HIS A 225 11.39 -12.52 -14.45
N VAL A 226 11.35 -11.22 -14.74
CA VAL A 226 11.02 -10.72 -16.10
C VAL A 226 12.05 -11.17 -17.13
N ARG A 227 13.34 -11.20 -16.78
CA ARG A 227 14.40 -11.68 -17.70
C ARG A 227 14.28 -13.18 -17.93
N ASP A 228 14.05 -13.95 -16.86
CA ASP A 228 13.94 -15.40 -16.91
C ASP A 228 12.67 -15.83 -17.68
N ALA A 229 11.52 -15.22 -17.40
CA ALA A 229 10.29 -15.47 -18.15
C ALA A 229 10.44 -15.13 -19.64
N ARG A 230 11.25 -14.12 -19.98
CA ARG A 230 11.56 -13.76 -21.37
C ARG A 230 12.49 -14.76 -22.04
N SER A 231 13.50 -15.29 -21.34
CA SER A 231 14.37 -16.34 -21.91
C SER A 231 13.60 -17.63 -22.14
N ASP A 232 12.64 -17.92 -21.26
CA ASP A 232 11.88 -19.17 -21.26
C ASP A 232 10.67 -19.11 -22.21
N GLY A 233 10.37 -17.93 -22.77
CA GLY A 233 9.21 -17.72 -23.66
C GLY A 233 7.87 -17.87 -22.96
N ASN A 234 7.80 -17.69 -21.63
CA ASN A 234 6.57 -17.81 -20.86
C ASN A 234 5.84 -16.45 -20.79
N ASP A 235 4.96 -16.21 -21.76
CA ASP A 235 4.21 -14.96 -21.88
C ASP A 235 3.31 -14.67 -20.65
N GLN A 236 2.80 -15.70 -19.98
CA GLN A 236 1.96 -15.54 -18.79
C GLN A 236 2.77 -14.99 -17.62
N ASP A 237 3.91 -15.61 -17.32
CA ASP A 237 4.81 -15.15 -16.27
C ASP A 237 5.39 -13.78 -16.60
N LEU A 238 5.74 -13.55 -17.87
CA LEU A 238 6.21 -12.26 -18.34
C LEU A 238 5.17 -11.16 -18.08
N GLY A 239 3.90 -11.41 -18.40
CA GLY A 239 2.79 -10.49 -18.13
C GLY A 239 2.58 -10.21 -16.64
N LEU A 240 2.61 -11.26 -15.81
CA LEU A 240 2.48 -11.18 -14.35
C LEU A 240 3.60 -10.33 -13.73
N TRP A 241 4.86 -10.66 -14.02
CA TRP A 241 6.01 -9.98 -13.43
C TRP A 241 6.17 -8.56 -13.97
N ALA A 242 5.86 -8.32 -15.25
CA ALA A 242 5.80 -6.96 -15.79
C ALA A 242 4.71 -6.12 -15.10
N GLY A 243 3.55 -6.71 -14.80
CA GLY A 243 2.50 -6.08 -14.00
C GLY A 243 2.97 -5.67 -12.62
N ARG A 244 3.60 -6.60 -11.89
CA ARG A 244 4.19 -6.34 -10.56
C ARG A 244 5.26 -5.24 -10.60
N LEU A 245 6.10 -5.20 -11.65
CA LEU A 245 7.12 -4.18 -11.78
C LEU A 245 6.53 -2.77 -11.95
N ARG A 246 5.43 -2.64 -12.71
CA ARG A 246 4.71 -1.36 -12.86
C ARG A 246 4.07 -0.92 -11.55
N ASP A 247 3.42 -1.84 -10.85
CA ASP A 247 2.82 -1.59 -9.54
C ASP A 247 3.87 -1.12 -8.51
N LEU A 248 5.02 -1.80 -8.42
CA LEU A 248 6.14 -1.37 -7.59
C LEU A 248 6.65 0.03 -7.96
N GLY A 249 6.72 0.35 -9.26
CA GLY A 249 7.07 1.68 -9.74
C GLY A 249 6.14 2.77 -9.21
N LEU A 250 4.83 2.51 -9.19
CA LEU A 250 3.84 3.43 -8.62
C LEU A 250 3.94 3.52 -7.09
N ARG A 251 4.15 2.41 -6.39
CA ARG A 251 4.33 2.39 -4.92
C ARG A 251 5.57 3.15 -4.46
N VAL A 252 6.64 3.16 -5.26
CA VAL A 252 7.82 4.00 -4.98
C VAL A 252 7.45 5.47 -5.05
N ALA A 253 6.64 5.89 -6.04
CA ALA A 253 6.14 7.26 -6.11
C ALA A 253 5.28 7.60 -4.88
N ASP A 254 4.36 6.71 -4.49
CA ASP A 254 3.50 6.91 -3.32
C ASP A 254 4.33 7.05 -2.04
N THR A 255 5.37 6.21 -1.86
CA THR A 255 6.28 6.29 -0.71
C THR A 255 7.07 7.60 -0.71
N LEU A 256 7.57 8.05 -1.87
CA LEU A 256 8.26 9.35 -1.98
C LEU A 256 7.34 10.53 -1.61
N VAL A 257 6.06 10.47 -2.00
CA VAL A 257 5.07 11.49 -1.63
C VAL A 257 4.84 11.53 -0.13
N GLU A 258 4.71 10.38 0.52
CA GLU A 258 4.54 10.29 1.98
C GLU A 258 5.76 10.81 2.75
N MET A 259 6.95 10.63 2.19
CA MET A 259 8.18 11.21 2.74
C MET A 259 8.29 12.73 2.56
N GLY A 260 7.38 13.33 1.77
CA GLY A 260 7.44 14.74 1.40
C GLY A 260 8.44 15.07 0.28
N GLU A 261 9.04 14.06 -0.35
CA GLU A 261 10.01 14.21 -1.46
C GLU A 261 9.27 14.37 -2.80
N LEU A 262 8.43 15.41 -2.90
CA LEU A 262 7.45 15.58 -3.99
C LEU A 262 8.10 15.78 -5.38
N GLU A 263 9.21 16.52 -5.45
CA GLU A 263 9.96 16.73 -6.69
C GLU A 263 10.64 15.43 -7.16
N THR A 264 11.12 14.61 -6.22
CA THR A 264 11.70 13.30 -6.52
C THR A 264 10.62 12.33 -6.97
N ALA A 265 9.43 12.34 -6.36
CA ALA A 265 8.27 11.58 -6.83
C ALA A 265 7.90 11.97 -8.27
N THR A 266 7.91 13.27 -8.59
CA THR A 266 7.59 13.77 -9.93
C THR A 266 8.59 13.25 -10.96
N ARG A 267 9.90 13.39 -10.69
CA ARG A 267 10.95 12.86 -11.57
C ARG A 267 10.86 11.35 -11.72
N HIS A 268 10.56 10.63 -10.65
CA HIS A 268 10.39 9.17 -10.69
C HIS A 268 9.22 8.76 -11.59
N LEU A 269 8.06 9.40 -11.48
CA LEU A 269 6.92 9.18 -12.39
C LEU A 269 7.26 9.49 -13.86
N ASP A 270 8.19 10.42 -14.13
CA ASP A 270 8.69 10.67 -15.50
C ASP A 270 9.57 9.54 -16.04
N THR A 271 10.17 8.72 -15.18
CA THR A 271 10.97 7.56 -15.60
C THR A 271 10.15 6.30 -15.88
N LEU A 272 8.91 6.22 -15.38
CA LEU A 272 8.07 5.04 -15.54
C LEU A 272 7.63 4.89 -17.01
N ARG A 273 8.16 3.86 -17.67
CA ARG A 273 7.77 3.43 -19.02
C ARG A 273 6.74 2.30 -18.91
N ASP A 274 6.00 2.05 -19.99
CA ASP A 274 5.05 0.94 -20.13
C ASP A 274 3.90 0.91 -19.09
N THR A 275 3.69 2.01 -18.36
CA THR A 275 2.54 2.20 -17.47
C THR A 275 1.39 2.80 -18.26
N ASN A 276 0.14 2.51 -17.87
CA ASN A 276 -1.04 3.10 -18.51
C ASN A 276 -0.90 4.63 -18.54
N THR A 277 -0.89 5.21 -19.75
CA THR A 277 -0.68 6.64 -19.98
C THR A 277 -1.70 7.50 -19.24
N ALA A 278 -2.97 7.08 -19.19
CA ALA A 278 -4.02 7.81 -18.50
C ALA A 278 -3.82 7.75 -16.98
N GLU A 279 -3.50 6.57 -16.43
CA GLU A 279 -3.20 6.43 -15.00
C GLU A 279 -1.99 7.27 -14.57
N LEU A 280 -0.93 7.24 -15.38
CA LEU A 280 0.28 8.01 -15.11
C LEU A 280 0.01 9.52 -15.24
N ALA A 281 -0.79 9.95 -16.21
CA ALA A 281 -1.20 11.33 -16.36
C ALA A 281 -2.03 11.80 -15.15
N TYR A 282 -3.00 11.00 -14.69
CA TYR A 282 -3.80 11.31 -13.51
C TYR A 282 -2.94 11.52 -12.26
N ARG A 283 -2.05 10.56 -11.95
CA ARG A 283 -1.15 10.67 -10.80
C ARG A 283 -0.19 11.86 -10.88
N LYS A 284 0.35 12.14 -12.07
CA LYS A 284 1.21 13.31 -12.30
C LYS A 284 0.44 14.61 -12.10
N ALA A 285 -0.77 14.72 -12.62
CA ALA A 285 -1.60 15.91 -12.45
C ALA A 285 -1.93 16.14 -10.96
N LEU A 286 -2.33 15.08 -10.24
CA LEU A 286 -2.61 15.16 -8.80
C LEU A 286 -1.38 15.60 -7.99
N LEU A 287 -0.20 15.03 -8.28
CA LEU A 287 1.05 15.40 -7.62
C LEU A 287 1.43 16.86 -7.92
N ARG A 288 1.28 17.32 -9.17
CA ARG A 288 1.55 18.71 -9.55
C ARG A 288 0.61 19.68 -8.84
N LEU A 289 -0.68 19.37 -8.73
CA LEU A 289 -1.63 20.15 -7.93
C LEU A 289 -1.20 20.21 -6.46
N ARG A 290 -0.74 19.09 -5.89
CA ARG A 290 -0.24 19.05 -4.50
C ARG A 290 1.00 19.92 -4.27
N ILE A 291 1.89 20.02 -5.27
CA ILE A 291 3.09 20.88 -5.24
C ILE A 291 2.73 22.36 -5.47
N GLY A 292 1.57 22.64 -6.08
CA GLY A 292 1.16 23.98 -6.50
C GLY A 292 1.56 24.32 -7.95
N ASP A 293 2.04 23.35 -8.73
CA ASP A 293 2.29 23.49 -10.17
C ASP A 293 0.99 23.34 -10.97
N VAL A 294 0.13 24.36 -10.87
CA VAL A 294 -1.17 24.40 -11.56
C VAL A 294 -1.00 24.34 -13.09
N ALA A 295 0.01 25.05 -13.63
CA ALA A 295 0.26 25.09 -15.06
C ALA A 295 0.69 23.72 -15.61
N GLY A 296 1.59 23.02 -14.92
CA GLY A 296 1.98 21.67 -15.29
C GLY A 296 0.87 20.65 -15.07
N ALA A 297 0.02 20.84 -14.07
CA ALA A 297 -1.17 19.99 -13.90
C ALA A 297 -2.12 20.13 -15.10
N GLN A 298 -2.39 21.37 -15.54
CA GLN A 298 -3.25 21.66 -16.69
C GLN A 298 -2.74 21.02 -17.99
N GLN A 299 -1.43 21.07 -18.26
CA GLN A 299 -0.84 20.39 -19.43
C GLN A 299 -0.97 18.86 -19.35
N THR A 300 -0.95 18.29 -18.14
CA THR A 300 -1.12 16.84 -17.96
C THR A 300 -2.57 16.42 -18.15
N LEU A 301 -3.50 17.26 -17.70
CA LEU A 301 -4.95 17.10 -17.85
C LEU A 301 -5.41 17.01 -19.31
N GLU A 302 -4.70 17.65 -20.25
CA GLU A 302 -4.99 17.53 -21.70
C GLU A 302 -4.89 16.09 -22.20
N LYS A 303 -4.13 15.23 -21.51
CA LYS A 303 -3.96 13.82 -21.85
C LYS A 303 -5.03 12.91 -21.26
N LEU A 304 -5.92 13.46 -20.41
CA LEU A 304 -7.03 12.75 -19.79
C LEU A 304 -8.34 13.06 -20.51
N ASN A 305 -9.12 12.00 -20.76
CA ASN A 305 -10.41 12.06 -21.47
C ASN A 305 -11.54 11.34 -20.71
N ASP A 306 -11.32 11.00 -19.43
CA ASP A 306 -12.31 10.35 -18.57
C ASP A 306 -12.72 11.27 -17.41
N ASP A 307 -13.68 10.83 -16.59
CA ASP A 307 -14.28 11.61 -15.49
C ASP A 307 -13.25 12.06 -14.43
N ARG A 308 -12.07 11.42 -14.39
CA ARG A 308 -10.97 11.84 -13.52
C ARG A 308 -10.41 13.20 -13.94
N LYS A 309 -10.57 13.58 -15.21
CA LYS A 309 -10.25 14.92 -15.70
C LYS A 309 -11.11 15.97 -14.99
N GLU A 310 -12.42 15.80 -15.00
CA GLU A 310 -13.36 16.74 -14.35
C GLU A 310 -13.13 16.81 -12.84
N THR A 311 -12.83 15.67 -12.22
CA THR A 311 -12.43 15.62 -10.80
C THR A 311 -11.21 16.49 -10.52
N LEU A 312 -10.16 16.36 -11.34
CA LEU A 312 -8.93 17.16 -11.21
C LEU A 312 -9.15 18.64 -11.56
N LEU A 313 -10.03 18.96 -12.51
CA LEU A 313 -10.40 20.35 -12.80
C LEU A 313 -11.10 21.01 -11.62
N ALA A 314 -12.03 20.29 -10.96
CA ALA A 314 -12.68 20.80 -9.76
C ALA A 314 -11.68 21.04 -8.61
N LEU A 315 -10.71 20.14 -8.42
CA LEU A 315 -9.62 20.33 -7.45
C LEU A 315 -8.72 21.51 -7.81
N MET A 316 -8.47 21.73 -9.09
CA MET A 316 -7.66 22.85 -9.59
C MET A 316 -8.35 24.19 -9.36
N ASP A 317 -9.65 24.30 -9.63
CA ASP A 317 -10.44 25.50 -9.33
C ASP A 317 -10.42 25.81 -7.83
N ALA A 318 -10.60 24.78 -6.98
CA ALA A 318 -10.52 24.93 -5.54
C ALA A 318 -9.12 25.38 -5.08
N ALA A 319 -8.05 24.84 -5.66
CA ALA A 319 -6.67 25.24 -5.37
C ALA A 319 -6.37 26.69 -5.78
N ASN A 320 -7.03 27.20 -6.82
CA ASN A 320 -6.94 28.59 -7.26
C ASN A 320 -7.85 29.55 -6.46
N GLY A 321 -8.62 29.03 -5.50
CA GLY A 321 -9.56 29.81 -4.70
C GLY A 321 -10.91 30.07 -5.38
N ASP A 322 -11.14 29.53 -6.58
CA ASP A 322 -12.43 29.59 -7.27
C ASP A 322 -13.36 28.46 -6.79
N ILE A 323 -13.77 28.57 -5.52
CA ILE A 323 -14.66 27.61 -4.88
C ILE A 323 -16.01 27.49 -5.63
N PRO A 324 -16.64 28.57 -6.12
CA PRO A 324 -17.89 28.47 -6.89
C PRO A 324 -17.77 27.56 -8.13
N SER A 325 -16.73 27.74 -8.96
CA SER A 325 -16.51 26.88 -10.13
C SER A 325 -16.23 25.43 -9.75
N ALA A 326 -15.47 25.20 -8.67
CA ALA A 326 -15.23 23.86 -8.14
C ALA A 326 -16.53 23.18 -7.68
N MET A 327 -17.40 23.91 -6.99
CA MET A 327 -18.70 23.42 -6.53
C MET A 327 -19.63 23.04 -7.68
N ASP A 328 -19.66 23.83 -8.77
CA ASP A 328 -20.48 23.50 -9.93
C ASP A 328 -20.01 22.20 -10.60
N LYS A 329 -18.69 21.99 -10.68
CA LYS A 329 -18.11 20.73 -11.18
C LYS A 329 -18.40 19.54 -10.26
N TRP A 330 -18.23 19.70 -8.94
CA TRP A 330 -18.57 18.64 -7.98
C TRP A 330 -20.05 18.31 -7.96
N ARG A 331 -20.93 19.29 -8.18
CA ARG A 331 -22.37 19.03 -8.33
C ARG A 331 -22.64 18.17 -9.56
N SER A 332 -22.08 18.54 -10.71
CA SER A 332 -22.19 17.76 -11.95
C SER A 332 -21.66 16.33 -11.78
N LEU A 333 -20.50 16.17 -11.13
CA LEU A 333 -19.92 14.86 -10.84
C LEU A 333 -20.78 14.03 -9.87
N ALA A 334 -21.36 14.65 -8.84
CA ALA A 334 -22.25 13.97 -7.91
C ALA A 334 -23.58 13.54 -8.55
N GLU A 335 -24.04 14.26 -9.58
CA GLU A 335 -25.21 13.88 -10.38
C GLU A 335 -24.92 12.71 -11.34
N GLN A 336 -23.69 12.67 -11.90
CA GLN A 336 -23.25 11.60 -12.81
C GLN A 336 -22.87 10.32 -12.08
N HIS A 337 -22.31 10.44 -10.87
CA HIS A 337 -21.82 9.34 -10.03
C HIS A 337 -22.46 9.39 -8.64
N PRO A 338 -23.79 9.14 -8.53
CA PRO A 338 -24.51 9.22 -7.26
C PRO A 338 -24.01 8.21 -6.20
N GLU A 339 -23.34 7.14 -6.62
CA GLU A 339 -22.68 6.14 -5.77
C GLU A 339 -21.40 6.64 -5.10
N ASP A 340 -20.70 7.62 -5.70
CA ASP A 340 -19.48 8.19 -5.14
C ASP A 340 -19.80 9.37 -4.23
N ALA A 341 -19.94 9.07 -2.94
CA ALA A 341 -20.20 10.05 -1.90
C ALA A 341 -19.09 11.13 -1.76
N SER A 342 -17.89 10.91 -2.33
CA SER A 342 -16.78 11.86 -2.21
C SER A 342 -17.08 13.20 -2.91
N PHE A 343 -17.76 13.20 -4.06
CA PHE A 343 -18.12 14.42 -4.78
C PHE A 343 -19.13 15.27 -3.99
N ALA A 344 -20.16 14.64 -3.45
CA ALA A 344 -21.13 15.31 -2.59
C ALA A 344 -20.48 15.83 -1.29
N SER A 345 -19.55 15.07 -0.72
CA SER A 345 -18.77 15.52 0.45
C SER A 345 -17.90 16.75 0.10
N ASN A 346 -17.22 16.75 -1.05
CA ASN A 346 -16.41 17.89 -1.50
C ASN A 346 -17.27 19.14 -1.78
N LEU A 347 -18.46 18.96 -2.38
CA LEU A 347 -19.43 20.04 -2.55
C LEU A 347 -19.84 20.66 -1.20
N ALA A 348 -20.10 19.83 -0.19
CA ALA A 348 -20.45 20.32 1.15
C ALA A 348 -19.27 21.02 1.85
N VAL A 349 -18.05 20.58 1.62
CA VAL A 349 -16.83 21.29 2.06
C VAL A 349 -16.69 22.63 1.32
N GLY A 350 -17.06 22.72 0.04
CA GLY A 350 -17.13 24.00 -0.68
C GLY A 350 -18.14 24.99 -0.07
N LEU A 351 -19.30 24.50 0.38
CA LEU A 351 -20.27 25.30 1.14
C LEU A 351 -19.66 25.85 2.44
N LEU A 352 -18.86 25.03 3.14
CA LEU A 352 -18.11 25.48 4.32
C LEU A 352 -17.12 26.60 3.99
N TYR A 353 -16.30 26.45 2.93
CA TYR A 353 -15.34 27.47 2.49
C TYR A 353 -16.00 28.79 2.05
N THR A 354 -17.25 28.75 1.61
CA THR A 354 -18.03 29.94 1.23
C THR A 354 -18.87 30.51 2.38
N GLY A 355 -18.69 30.00 3.61
CA GLY A 355 -19.36 30.50 4.82
C GLY A 355 -20.81 30.04 5.00
N LYS A 356 -21.29 29.12 4.15
CA LYS A 356 -22.66 28.58 4.17
C LYS A 356 -22.78 27.40 5.13
N LEU A 357 -22.49 27.64 6.40
CA LEU A 357 -22.39 26.61 7.44
C LEU A 357 -23.65 25.75 7.58
N THR A 358 -24.83 26.37 7.55
CA THR A 358 -26.11 25.65 7.69
C THR A 358 -26.36 24.71 6.51
N GLU A 359 -26.11 25.16 5.28
CA GLU A 359 -26.25 24.36 4.06
C GLU A 359 -25.23 23.20 4.06
N ALA A 360 -23.98 23.49 4.44
CA ALA A 360 -22.92 22.48 4.56
C ALA A 360 -23.31 21.39 5.57
N ARG A 361 -23.83 21.78 6.74
CA ARG A 361 -24.29 20.84 7.76
C ARG A 361 -25.40 19.95 7.23
N GLN A 362 -26.44 20.53 6.64
CA GLN A 362 -27.57 19.77 6.11
C GLN A 362 -27.11 18.79 5.02
N ALA A 363 -26.28 19.26 4.08
CA ALA A 363 -25.75 18.41 3.01
C ALA A 363 -24.94 17.22 3.54
N LEU A 364 -24.11 17.42 4.56
CA LEU A 364 -23.33 16.34 5.17
C LEU A 364 -24.20 15.38 6.00
N GLU A 365 -25.18 15.88 6.76
CA GLU A 365 -26.14 15.05 7.50
C GLU A 365 -26.97 14.17 6.54
N ASP A 366 -27.47 14.77 5.45
CA ASP A 366 -28.18 14.07 4.39
C ASP A 366 -27.31 13.01 3.71
N LEU A 367 -26.03 13.33 3.44
CA LEU A 367 -25.07 12.40 2.87
C LEU A 367 -24.81 11.20 3.80
N ALA A 368 -24.63 11.43 5.10
CA ALA A 368 -24.44 10.34 6.06
C ALA A 368 -25.68 9.47 6.28
N MET A 369 -26.88 9.95 5.93
CA MET A 369 -28.09 9.12 5.96
C MET A 369 -28.18 8.15 4.78
N ARG A 370 -27.67 8.53 3.60
CA ARG A 370 -27.87 7.78 2.35
C ARG A 370 -26.61 7.04 1.85
N SER A 371 -25.44 7.37 2.38
CA SER A 371 -24.17 6.79 1.96
C SER A 371 -23.48 6.08 3.12
N PRO A 372 -22.75 4.98 2.85
CA PRO A 372 -21.95 4.35 3.88
C PRO A 372 -20.94 5.33 4.49
N ALA A 373 -20.70 5.19 5.80
CA ALA A 373 -19.71 6.00 6.48
C ALA A 373 -18.30 5.70 5.96
N PHE A 374 -17.51 6.75 5.75
CA PHE A 374 -16.09 6.67 5.45
C PHE A 374 -15.35 7.76 6.24
N PRO A 375 -14.04 7.61 6.51
CA PRO A 375 -13.31 8.48 7.43
C PRO A 375 -13.43 9.97 7.09
N GLY A 376 -13.36 10.33 5.81
CA GLY A 376 -13.49 11.72 5.35
C GLY A 376 -14.86 12.33 5.66
N LEU A 377 -15.95 11.59 5.47
CA LEU A 377 -17.31 12.06 5.78
C LEU A 377 -17.51 12.24 7.30
N LEU A 378 -17.08 11.26 8.09
CA LEU A 378 -17.19 11.32 9.55
C LEU A 378 -16.39 12.49 10.12
N PHE A 379 -15.17 12.71 9.60
CA PHE A 379 -14.34 13.85 9.98
C PHE A 379 -14.99 15.19 9.61
N ASN A 380 -15.55 15.31 8.39
CA ASN A 380 -16.21 16.53 7.92
C ASN A 380 -17.46 16.85 8.75
N ILE A 381 -18.28 15.84 9.09
CA ILE A 381 -19.45 16.01 9.96
C ILE A 381 -19.03 16.35 11.39
N GLY A 382 -18.03 15.65 11.95
CA GLY A 382 -17.49 15.97 13.26
C GLY A 382 -17.02 17.44 13.33
N THR A 383 -16.38 17.91 12.26
CA THR A 383 -15.94 19.31 12.12
C THR A 383 -17.12 20.28 12.04
N ILE A 384 -18.16 20.00 11.23
CA ILE A 384 -19.30 20.91 11.12
C ILE A 384 -20.09 21.00 12.43
N TYR A 385 -20.16 19.91 13.21
CA TYR A 385 -20.76 19.92 14.54
C TYR A 385 -19.99 20.80 15.52
N GLU A 386 -18.66 20.72 15.54
CA GLU A 386 -17.81 21.59 16.36
C GLU A 386 -17.98 23.07 15.99
N LEU A 387 -18.10 23.37 14.70
CA LEU A 387 -18.22 24.76 14.21
C LEU A 387 -19.60 25.37 14.44
N CYS A 388 -20.67 24.57 14.44
CA CYS A 388 -22.05 25.06 14.37
C CYS A 388 -22.88 24.81 15.64
N SER A 389 -22.35 24.10 16.65
CA SER A 389 -23.18 23.65 17.77
C SER A 389 -22.39 23.42 19.06
N ASP A 390 -22.85 24.03 20.15
CA ASP A 390 -22.35 23.73 21.51
C ASP A 390 -22.68 22.30 21.97
N ARG A 391 -23.58 21.61 21.24
CA ARG A 391 -23.97 20.22 21.47
C ARG A 391 -23.15 19.22 20.65
N ALA A 392 -22.01 19.63 20.09
CA ALA A 392 -21.17 18.79 19.25
C ALA A 392 -20.89 17.38 19.83
N PRO A 393 -20.56 17.20 21.14
CA PRO A 393 -20.31 15.86 21.69
C PRO A 393 -21.53 14.93 21.57
N SER A 394 -22.72 15.44 21.88
CA SER A 394 -23.96 14.65 21.76
C SER A 394 -24.29 14.30 20.31
N LEU A 395 -24.09 15.23 19.37
CA LEU A 395 -24.36 14.98 17.95
C LEU A 395 -23.39 13.94 17.36
N LYS A 396 -22.12 13.97 17.74
CA LYS A 396 -21.13 12.95 17.36
C LYS A 396 -21.46 11.58 17.93
N THR A 397 -21.97 11.52 19.16
CA THR A 397 -22.43 10.27 19.80
C THR A 397 -23.62 9.70 19.02
N THR A 398 -24.63 10.52 18.71
CA THR A 398 -25.78 10.10 17.89
C THR A 398 -25.37 9.68 16.47
N LEU A 399 -24.34 10.30 15.89
CA LEU A 399 -23.78 9.88 14.61
C LEU A 399 -23.15 8.48 14.70
N ALA A 400 -22.42 8.19 15.78
CA ALA A 400 -21.87 6.85 16.04
C ALA A 400 -22.97 5.80 16.22
N GLU A 401 -24.01 6.11 17.01
CA GLU A 401 -25.21 5.26 17.18
C GLU A 401 -25.85 4.91 15.83
N ARG A 402 -26.12 5.92 15.00
CA ARG A 402 -26.69 5.71 13.67
C ARG A 402 -25.78 4.88 12.77
N THR A 403 -24.48 5.17 12.77
CA THR A 403 -23.51 4.46 11.95
C THR A 403 -23.43 2.98 12.33
N SER A 404 -23.50 2.67 13.63
CA SER A 404 -23.50 1.29 14.14
C SER A 404 -24.75 0.48 13.78
N SER A 405 -25.87 1.16 13.50
CA SER A 405 -27.11 0.51 13.05
C SER A 405 -27.09 0.13 11.58
N ASN A 406 -26.18 0.68 10.77
CA ASN A 406 -26.06 0.37 9.35
C ASN A 406 -25.28 -0.94 9.14
N THR A 407 -25.72 -1.74 8.17
CA THR A 407 -24.94 -2.89 7.67
C THR A 407 -23.81 -2.40 6.79
N ALA A 408 -22.56 -2.59 7.20
CA ALA A 408 -21.42 -2.17 6.38
C ALA A 408 -20.93 -3.31 5.50
N THR A 409 -20.30 -2.94 4.38
CA THR A 409 -19.58 -3.86 3.50
C THR A 409 -18.07 -3.59 3.59
N PRO A 410 -17.20 -4.54 3.20
CA PRO A 410 -15.75 -4.34 3.21
C PRO A 410 -15.30 -3.13 2.39
N SER A 411 -16.04 -2.81 1.32
CA SER A 411 -15.80 -1.64 0.45
C SER A 411 -15.90 -0.29 1.16
N THR A 412 -16.50 -0.24 2.34
CA THR A 412 -16.72 1.00 3.11
C THR A 412 -15.58 1.28 4.10
N GLY A 413 -14.61 0.37 4.21
CA GLY A 413 -13.54 0.45 5.23
C GLY A 413 -13.88 -0.26 6.54
N GLY A 414 -14.95 -1.06 6.56
CA GLY A 414 -15.33 -1.90 7.69
C GLY A 414 -16.55 -1.39 8.44
N TRP A 415 -17.15 -2.29 9.22
CA TRP A 415 -18.33 -1.97 10.05
C TRP A 415 -17.95 -1.19 11.30
N GLU A 416 -17.02 -1.71 12.10
CA GLU A 416 -16.57 -1.04 13.33
C GLU A 416 -15.77 0.23 13.00
N ARG A 417 -16.07 1.31 13.72
CA ARG A 417 -15.38 2.60 13.60
C ARG A 417 -14.76 3.01 14.92
N LEU A 418 -13.60 3.65 14.85
CA LEU A 418 -12.89 4.11 16.04
C LEU A 418 -13.38 5.48 16.49
N THR A 419 -13.25 5.74 17.79
CA THR A 419 -13.69 6.98 18.45
C THR A 419 -13.09 8.23 17.79
N PHE A 420 -11.81 8.16 17.38
CA PHE A 420 -11.13 9.27 16.72
C PHE A 420 -11.75 9.62 15.35
N GLU A 421 -12.37 8.68 14.63
CA GLU A 421 -13.00 8.94 13.32
C GLU A 421 -14.19 9.88 13.45
N PHE A 422 -14.86 9.89 14.62
CA PHE A 422 -15.96 10.79 14.95
C PHE A 422 -15.49 12.08 15.63
N LYS A 423 -14.17 12.27 15.84
CA LYS A 423 -13.59 13.30 16.70
C LYS A 423 -14.18 13.29 18.12
N LEU A 424 -14.42 12.09 18.68
CA LEU A 424 -14.91 11.91 20.06
C LEU A 424 -13.77 11.91 21.08
#